data_AF-S6AR37-F1
#
_entry.id   AF-S6AR37-F1
#
_cell.length_a   1.000
_cell.length_b   1.000
_cell.length_c   1.000
_cell.angle_alpha   90.00
_cell.angle_beta   90.00
_cell.angle_gamma   90.00
#
_symmetry.space_group_name_H-M   'P 1'
#
loop_
_entity.id
_entity.type
_entity.pdbx_description
1 polymer ?
#
loop_
_entity_poly.entity_id
_entity_poly.type
_entity_poly.pdbx_seq_one_letter_code
_entity_poly.pdbx_strand_id
1 'polypeptide(L)'
;MHPVYDPQAPKKAANLSINSDLLSKARALDINLSATLEQALADALKARQRELWLEENRTAMAAYNEKVEAEGVFSDDVRRF
;
A
#
# COMPACT_ATOMS: atom_id res chain seq x y z
N MET A 1 4.45 -10.09 -5.53
CA MET A 1 3.62 -9.04 -4.92
C MET A 1 2.17 -9.32 -5.28
N HIS A 2 1.29 -9.49 -4.30
CA HIS A 2 -0.14 -9.59 -4.61
C HIS A 2 -0.64 -8.24 -5.15
N PRO A 3 -1.37 -8.22 -6.26
CA PRO A 3 -1.94 -6.99 -6.78
C PRO A 3 -2.98 -6.43 -5.80
N VAL A 4 -2.93 -5.12 -5.55
CA VAL A 4 -3.79 -4.42 -4.58
C VAL A 4 -5.26 -4.41 -5.03
N TYR A 5 -5.49 -4.56 -6.34
CA TYR A 5 -6.80 -4.70 -6.97
C TYR A 5 -6.64 -5.45 -8.30
N ASP A 6 -7.74 -5.92 -8.89
CA ASP A 6 -7.75 -6.57 -10.21
C ASP A 6 -7.74 -5.51 -11.34
N PRO A 7 -6.66 -5.42 -12.16
CA PRO A 7 -6.58 -4.47 -13.26
C PRO A 7 -7.48 -4.84 -14.46
N GLN A 8 -8.01 -6.06 -14.51
CA GLN A 8 -8.93 -6.52 -15.57
C GLN A 8 -10.41 -6.36 -15.20
N ALA A 9 -10.70 -5.92 -13.97
CA ALA A 9 -12.06 -5.68 -13.54
C ALA A 9 -12.73 -4.59 -14.40
N PRO A 10 -14.01 -4.77 -14.80
CA PRO A 10 -14.71 -3.80 -15.62
C PRO A 10 -14.86 -2.47 -14.89
N LYS A 11 -14.62 -1.36 -15.60
CA LYS A 11 -14.81 -0.01 -15.05
C LYS A 11 -16.27 0.20 -14.70
N LYS A 12 -16.53 0.62 -13.47
CA LYS A 12 -17.87 0.96 -12.98
C LYS A 12 -17.96 2.47 -12.75
N ALA A 13 -19.02 3.09 -13.24
CA ALA A 13 -19.29 4.50 -12.95
C ALA A 13 -19.54 4.68 -11.44
N ALA A 14 -18.85 5.64 -10.84
CA ALA A 14 -19.01 6.03 -9.45
C ALA A 14 -19.48 7.48 -9.38
N ASN A 15 -20.56 7.73 -8.64
CA ASN A 15 -21.01 9.08 -8.33
C ASN A 15 -20.25 9.57 -7.11
N LEU A 16 -19.54 10.70 -7.24
CA LEU A 16 -18.74 11.27 -6.16
C LEU A 16 -18.85 12.80 -6.15
N SER A 17 -18.76 13.38 -4.95
CA SER A 17 -18.75 14.83 -4.76
C SER A 17 -17.31 15.32 -4.67
N ILE A 18 -16.95 16.24 -5.56
CA ILE A 18 -15.64 16.89 -5.63
C ILE A 18 -15.81 18.39 -5.70
N ASN A 19 -14.79 19.11 -5.24
CA ASN A 19 -14.76 20.57 -5.32
C ASN A 19 -14.90 21.03 -6.79
N SER A 20 -15.84 21.94 -7.04
CA SER A 20 -16.19 22.40 -8.39
C SER A 20 -15.08 23.21 -9.06
N ASP A 21 -14.33 24.02 -8.30
CA ASP A 21 -13.18 24.77 -8.81
C ASP A 21 -12.04 23.82 -9.20
N LEU A 22 -11.74 22.82 -8.36
CA LEU A 22 -10.76 21.78 -8.67
C LEU A 22 -11.11 21.03 -9.96
N LEU A 23 -12.38 20.60 -10.11
CA LEU A 23 -12.85 19.94 -11.32
C LEU A 23 -12.71 20.83 -12.55
N SER A 24 -13.02 22.11 -12.41
CA SER A 24 -12.95 23.08 -13.51
C SER A 24 -11.51 23.31 -13.96
N LYS A 25 -10.58 23.48 -13.01
CA LYS A 25 -9.13 23.60 -13.28
C LYS A 25 -8.58 22.32 -13.92
N ALA A 26 -8.98 21.14 -13.42
CA ALA A 26 -8.54 19.87 -13.98
C ALA A 26 -8.96 19.71 -15.44
N ARG A 27 -10.22 20.05 -15.76
CA ARG A 27 -10.73 20.03 -17.13
C ARG A 27 -10.04 21.06 -18.02
N ALA A 28 -9.78 22.27 -17.52
CA ALA A 28 -9.09 23.32 -18.27
C ALA A 28 -7.65 22.93 -18.65
N LEU A 29 -7.03 22.05 -17.86
CA LEU A 29 -5.68 21.53 -18.09
C LEU A 29 -5.67 20.17 -18.80
N ASP A 30 -6.82 19.70 -19.31
CA ASP A 30 -6.98 18.41 -19.98
C ASP A 30 -6.51 17.20 -19.13
N ILE A 31 -6.67 17.30 -17.80
CA ILE A 31 -6.31 16.23 -16.88
C ILE A 31 -7.35 15.11 -16.98
N ASN A 32 -6.87 13.89 -17.24
CA ASN A 32 -7.70 12.70 -17.28
C ASN A 32 -8.15 12.27 -15.87
N LEU A 33 -9.30 12.78 -15.44
CA LEU A 33 -9.87 12.53 -14.13
C LEU A 33 -9.99 11.05 -13.77
N SER A 34 -10.38 10.18 -14.72
CA SER A 34 -10.52 8.75 -14.46
C SER A 34 -9.18 8.13 -14.12
N ALA A 35 -8.15 8.40 -14.93
CA ALA A 35 -6.82 7.84 -14.73
C ALA A 35 -6.17 8.37 -13.44
N THR A 36 -6.29 9.68 -13.18
CA THR A 36 -5.77 10.30 -11.96
C THR A 36 -6.44 9.74 -10.71
N LEU A 37 -7.77 9.57 -10.73
CA LEU A 37 -8.52 9.02 -9.60
C LEU A 37 -8.16 7.55 -9.36
N GLU A 38 -8.10 6.73 -10.41
CA GLU A 38 -7.69 5.32 -10.33
C GLU A 38 -6.29 5.19 -9.69
N GLN A 39 -5.33 6.00 -10.13
CA GLN A 39 -3.97 5.99 -9.60
C GLN A 39 -3.94 6.43 -8.12
N ALA A 40 -4.63 7.53 -7.77
CA ALA A 40 -4.68 8.02 -6.40
C ALA A 40 -5.31 6.99 -5.44
N LEU A 41 -6.37 6.31 -5.88
CA LEU A 41 -7.01 5.22 -5.12
C LEU A 41 -6.08 4.02 -4.96
N ALA A 42 -5.38 3.61 -6.02
CA ALA A 42 -4.41 2.52 -5.96
C ALA A 42 -3.29 2.81 -4.94
N ASP A 43 -2.78 4.04 -4.92
CA ASP A 43 -1.71 4.44 -4.01
C ASP A 43 -2.20 4.55 -2.56
N ALA A 44 -3.41 5.06 -2.34
CA ALA A 44 -4.05 5.07 -1.03
C ALA A 44 -4.28 3.64 -0.50
N LEU A 45 -4.78 2.73 -1.34
CA LEU A 45 -4.98 1.31 -0.98
C LEU A 45 -3.65 0.63 -0.63
N LYS A 46 -2.60 0.86 -1.42
CA LYS A 46 -1.25 0.35 -1.12
C LYS A 46 -0.75 0.86 0.23
N ALA A 47 -0.94 2.15 0.53
CA ALA A 47 -0.53 2.72 1.80
C ALA A 47 -1.27 2.06 2.97
N ARG A 48 -2.59 1.92 2.86
CA ARG A 48 -3.41 1.26 3.90
C ARG A 48 -3.07 -0.23 4.08
N GLN A 49 -2.85 -0.97 3.01
CA GLN A 49 -2.42 -2.38 3.12
C GLN A 49 -1.05 -2.50 3.80
N ARG A 50 -0.12 -1.58 3.54
CA ARG A 50 1.17 -1.56 4.25
C ARG A 50 1.00 -1.28 5.73
N GLU A 51 0.16 -0.31 6.09
CA GLU A 51 -0.17 -0.02 7.50
C GLU A 51 -0.76 -1.24 8.20
N LEU A 52 -1.78 -1.86 7.60
CA LEU A 52 -2.41 -3.07 8.15
C LEU A 52 -1.43 -4.23 8.28
N TRP A 53 -0.60 -4.46 7.26
CA TRP A 53 0.41 -5.52 7.30
C TRP A 53 1.42 -5.30 8.43
N LEU A 54 1.87 -4.06 8.64
CA LEU A 54 2.76 -3.69 9.73
C LEU A 54 2.11 -3.91 11.10
N GLU A 55 0.81 -3.58 11.24
CA GLU A 55 0.06 -3.83 12.48
C GLU A 55 -0.09 -5.32 12.77
N GLU A 56 -0.49 -6.12 11.77
CA GLU A 56 -0.66 -7.57 11.91
C GLU A 56 0.67 -8.30 12.17
N ASN A 57 1.74 -7.89 11.49
CA ASN A 57 3.05 -8.53 11.64
C ASN A 57 3.84 -8.02 12.84
N ARG A 58 3.36 -6.99 13.55
CA ARG A 58 4.05 -6.45 14.72
C ARG A 58 4.25 -7.51 15.81
N THR A 59 3.23 -8.32 16.04
CA THR A 59 3.25 -9.40 17.04
C THR A 59 4.14 -10.56 16.60
N ALA A 60 4.11 -10.91 15.31
CA ALA A 60 4.96 -11.96 14.75
C ALA A 60 6.44 -11.55 14.70
N MET A 61 6.72 -10.28 14.37
CA MET A 61 8.07 -9.71 14.40
C MET A 61 8.59 -9.57 15.83
N ALA A 62 7.76 -9.18 16.79
CA ALA A 62 8.16 -9.13 18.20
C ALA A 62 8.54 -10.53 18.72
N ALA A 63 7.71 -11.54 18.45
CA ALA A 63 8.00 -12.93 18.84
C ALA A 63 9.25 -13.49 18.14
N TYR A 64 9.48 -13.15 16.88
CA TYR A 64 10.70 -13.53 16.16
C TYR A 64 11.94 -12.83 16.73
N ASN A 65 11.86 -11.53 17.00
CA ASN A 65 12.96 -10.76 17.60
C ASN A 65 13.31 -11.27 19.00
N GLU A 66 12.31 -11.57 19.82
CA GLU A 66 12.51 -12.15 21.16
C GLU A 66 13.17 -13.53 21.08
N LYS A 67 12.80 -14.33 20.09
CA LYS A 67 13.45 -15.62 19.81
C LYS A 67 14.90 -15.45 19.34
N VAL A 68 15.18 -14.47 18.49
CA VAL A 68 16.56 -14.17 18.03
C VAL A 68 17.44 -13.65 19.17
N GLU A 69 16.91 -12.82 20.06
CA GLU A 69 17.63 -12.36 21.26
C GLU A 69 17.87 -13.51 22.26
N ALA A 70 16.93 -14.45 22.39
CA ALA A 70 17.05 -15.58 23.31
C ALA A 70 17.92 -16.73 22.79
N GLU A 71 17.85 -17.05 21.50
CA GLU A 71 18.50 -18.23 20.90
C GLU A 71 19.71 -17.89 20.01
N GLY A 72 19.96 -16.60 19.75
CA GLY A 72 20.98 -16.15 18.80
C GLY A 72 20.55 -16.36 17.34
N VAL A 73 21.32 -15.81 16.39
CA VAL A 73 21.09 -16.06 14.96
C VAL A 73 21.87 -17.29 14.51
N PHE A 74 21.31 -18.08 13.59
CA PHE A 74 21.96 -19.29 13.04
C PHE A 74 23.39 -19.05 12.51
N SER A 75 23.71 -17.81 12.12
CA SER A 75 25.04 -17.42 11.64
C SER A 75 26.07 -17.16 12.75
N ASP A 76 25.70 -17.11 14.03
CA ASP A 76 26.64 -16.80 15.12
C ASP A 76 27.72 -17.87 15.27
N ASP A 77 27.39 -19.14 15.02
CA ASP A 77 28.36 -20.25 15.10
C ASP A 77 29.29 -20.33 13.87
N VAL A 78 28.97 -19.63 12.78
CA VAL A 78 29.66 -19.77 11.47
C VAL A 78 30.46 -18.52 11.07
N ARG A 79 30.34 -17.42 11.83
CA ARG A 79 31.17 -16.22 11.62
C ARG A 79 32.55 -16.39 12.25
N ARG A 80 33.47 -17.02 11.52
CA ARG A 80 34.91 -16.82 11.70
C ARG A 80 35.41 -15.81 10.65
N PHE A 81 36.01 -14.71 11.13
CA PHE A 81 36.76 -13.75 10.31
C PHE A 81 38.17 -14.26 10.01
#